data_AF-A0A6H1Z8D9-F1
#
_entry.id   AF-A0A6H1Z8D9-F1
#
_cell.length_a   1.000
_cell.length_b   1.000
_cell.length_c   1.000
_cell.angle_alpha   90.00
_cell.angle_beta   90.00
_cell.angle_gamma   90.00
#
_symmetry.space_group_name_H-M   'P 1'
#
loop_
_entity.id
_entity.type
_entity.pdbx_description
1 polymer ?
#
loop_
_entity_poly.entity_id
_entity_poly.type
_entity_poly.pdbx_seq_one_letter_code
_entity_poly.pdbx_strand_id
1 'polypeptide(L)' 'MGRGKLTPEQVKTIRERLGMTQQELATACDMTLSSVSRWERGIGVPSRVATRTIKEVLRRHYLDFDKLWDDEKNEG' A
#
# COMPACT_ATOMS: atom_id res chain seq x y z
N MET A 1 -13.42 -4.18 -13.29
CA MET A 1 -13.84 -2.98 -12.53
C MET A 1 -13.68 -3.28 -11.03
N GLY A 2 -12.61 -2.78 -10.42
CA GLY A 2 -12.19 -3.09 -9.04
C GLY A 2 -10.67 -2.89 -8.99
N ARG A 3 -10.03 -2.17 -8.08
CA ARG A 3 -10.32 -1.82 -6.69
C ARG A 3 -9.96 -0.34 -6.49
N GLY A 4 -10.97 0.53 -6.30
CA GLY A 4 -10.78 1.98 -6.27
C GLY A 4 -10.17 2.53 -4.97
N LYS A 5 -10.10 1.70 -3.92
CA LYS A 5 -9.59 2.05 -2.59
C LYS A 5 -8.81 0.86 -2.03
N LEU A 6 -7.71 1.15 -1.34
CA LEU A 6 -6.93 0.16 -0.60
C LEU A 6 -7.54 -0.06 0.79
N THR A 7 -7.60 -1.31 1.23
CA THR A 7 -7.95 -1.64 2.63
C THR A 7 -6.77 -1.37 3.57
N PRO A 8 -6.99 -1.29 4.90
CA PRO A 8 -5.92 -1.14 5.88
C PRO A 8 -4.84 -2.20 5.76
N GLU A 9 -5.23 -3.45 5.61
CA GLU A 9 -4.35 -4.61 5.45
C GLU A 9 -3.54 -4.47 4.17
N GLN A 10 -4.16 -4.04 3.07
CA GLN A 10 -3.43 -3.83 1.81
C GLN A 10 -2.36 -2.74 1.95
N VAL A 11 -2.67 -1.62 2.60
CA VAL A 11 -1.67 -0.55 2.84
C VAL A 11 -0.50 -1.09 3.67
N LYS A 12 -0.80 -1.84 4.73
CA LYS A 12 0.21 -2.46 5.60
C LYS A 12 1.06 -3.48 4.87
N THR A 13 0.45 -4.41 4.13
CA THR A 13 1.16 -5.44 3.35
C THR A 13 2.06 -4.82 2.30
N ILE A 14 1.58 -3.80 1.57
CA ILE A 14 2.39 -3.09 0.58
C ILE A 14 3.63 -2.48 1.24
N ARG A 15 3.44 -1.79 2.36
CA ARG A 15 4.55 -1.20 3.13
C ARG A 15 5.58 -2.25 3.53
N GLU A 16 5.12 -3.37 4.06
CA GLU A 16 5.97 -4.46 4.55
C GLU A 16 6.71 -5.16 3.41
N ARG A 17 6.05 -5.39 2.27
CA ARG A 17 6.68 -5.95 1.05
C ARG A 17 7.72 -5.03 0.45
N LEU A 18 7.57 -3.71 0.62
CA LEU A 18 8.57 -2.71 0.24
C LEU A 18 9.72 -2.59 1.26
N GLY A 19 9.64 -3.25 2.42
CA GLY A 19 10.63 -3.12 3.50
C GLY A 19 10.64 -1.74 4.16
N MET A 20 9.52 -1.01 4.11
CA MET A 20 9.43 0.38 4.58
C MET A 20 8.80 0.52 5.96
N THR A 21 9.20 1.56 6.68
CA THR A 21 8.48 2.12 7.83
C THR A 21 7.27 2.95 7.36
N GLN A 22 6.35 3.27 8.29
CA GLN A 22 5.19 4.12 7.96
C GLN A 22 5.64 5.52 7.47
N GLN A 23 6.74 6.03 8.03
CA GLN A 23 7.30 7.32 7.65
C GLN A 23 7.92 7.28 6.25
N GLU A 24 8.62 6.21 5.89
CA GLU A 24 9.21 6.05 4.55
C GLU A 24 8.14 5.90 3.48
N LEU A 25 7.09 5.10 3.72
CA LEU A 25 5.97 5.01 2.79
C LEU A 25 5.26 6.36 2.63
N ALA A 26 5.08 7.09 3.73
CA ALA A 26 4.48 8.43 3.71
C ALA A 26 5.31 9.38 2.84
N THR A 27 6.62 9.46 3.07
CA THR A 27 7.55 10.27 2.28
C THR A 27 7.55 9.87 0.81
N ALA A 28 7.58 8.57 0.50
CA ALA A 28 7.56 8.06 -0.87
C ALA A 28 6.26 8.41 -1.62
N CYS A 29 5.16 8.61 -0.87
CA CYS A 29 3.85 8.93 -1.42
C CYS A 29 3.49 10.43 -1.36
N ASP A 30 4.38 11.29 -0.87
CA ASP A 30 4.10 12.70 -0.54
C ASP A 30 2.90 12.86 0.41
N MET A 31 2.88 12.03 1.45
CA MET A 31 1.83 11.97 2.47
C MET A 31 2.42 12.18 3.86
N THR A 32 1.55 12.41 4.83
CA THR A 32 1.97 12.48 6.24
C THR A 32 2.02 11.09 6.88
N LEU A 33 2.89 10.92 7.88
CA LEU A 33 2.91 9.72 8.74
C LEU A 33 1.53 9.44 9.35
N SER A 34 0.83 10.49 9.80
CA SER A 34 -0.50 10.37 10.38
C SER A 34 -1.53 9.82 9.39
N SER A 35 -1.41 10.14 8.11
CA SER A 35 -2.27 9.58 7.05
C SER A 35 -2.06 8.07 6.92
N VAL A 36 -0.81 7.62 6.79
CA VAL A 36 -0.47 6.19 6.67
C VAL A 36 -0.88 5.41 7.91
N SER A 37 -0.56 5.93 9.11
CA SER A 37 -0.95 5.32 10.38
C SER A 37 -2.46 5.17 10.52
N ARG A 38 -3.24 6.18 10.11
CA ARG A 38 -4.71 6.11 10.11
C ARG A 38 -5.21 5.04 9.15
N TRP A 39 -4.70 4.99 7.93
CA TRP A 39 -5.11 3.98 6.94
C TRP A 39 -4.83 2.56 7.41
N GLU A 40 -3.63 2.28 7.93
CA GLU A 40 -3.26 0.95 8.45
C GLU A 40 -4.08 0.52 9.67
N ARG A 41 -4.68 1.48 10.39
CA ARG A 41 -5.58 1.24 11.53
C ARG A 41 -7.06 1.18 11.15
N GLY A 42 -7.41 1.29 9.87
CA GLY A 42 -8.82 1.36 9.43
C GLY A 42 -9.51 2.69 9.69
N ILE A 43 -8.77 3.73 10.07
CA ILE A 43 -9.31 5.07 10.30
C ILE A 43 -9.29 5.83 8.97
N GLY A 44 -10.35 5.66 8.19
CA GLY A 44 -10.44 6.23 6.85
C GLY A 44 -9.65 5.43 5.81
N VAL A 45 -9.65 5.91 4.57
CA VAL A 45 -9.11 5.19 3.41
C VAL A 45 -8.24 6.12 2.57
N PRO A 46 -7.22 5.61 1.87
CA PRO A 46 -6.43 6.41 0.95
C PRO A 46 -7.32 7.06 -0.11
N SER A 47 -7.07 8.33 -0.41
CA SER A 47 -7.73 9.03 -1.52
C SER A 47 -7.34 8.39 -2.86
N ARG A 48 -8.00 8.81 -3.95
CA ARG A 48 -7.61 8.37 -5.30
C ARG A 48 -6.17 8.74 -5.64
N VAL A 49 -5.72 9.93 -5.21
CA VAL A 49 -4.34 10.39 -5.42
C VAL A 49 -3.38 9.52 -4.62
N ALA A 50 -3.62 9.31 -3.33
CA ALA A 50 -2.77 8.47 -2.49
C ALA A 50 -2.70 7.02 -3.01
N THR A 51 -3.84 6.44 -3.41
CA THR A 51 -3.90 5.10 -4.02
C THR A 51 -3.06 5.01 -5.29
N ARG A 52 -3.10 6.05 -6.14
CA ARG A 52 -2.27 6.12 -7.35
C ARG A 52 -0.79 6.17 -6.98
N THR A 53 -0.39 7.06 -6.07
CA THR A 53 1.02 7.21 -5.69
C THR A 53 1.57 5.93 -5.06
N ILE A 54 0.80 5.25 -4.20
CA ILE A 54 1.20 3.95 -3.62
C ILE A 54 1.46 2.92 -4.75
N LYS A 55 0.60 2.86 -5.76
CA LYS A 55 0.79 1.95 -6.91
C LYS A 55 2.00 2.36 -7.77
N GLU A 56 2.31 3.64 -7.88
CA GLU A 56 3.52 4.12 -8.57
C GLU A 56 4.79 3.73 -7.80
N VAL A 57 4.77 3.83 -6.47
CA VAL A 57 5.88 3.36 -5.62
C VAL A 57 6.10 1.86 -5.84
N LEU A 58 5.07 1.02 -5.80
CA LEU A 58 5.19 -0.42 -6.09
C LEU A 58 5.89 -0.68 -7.42
N ARG A 59 5.44 0.00 -8.50
CA ARG A 59 6.05 -0.15 -9.83
C ARG A 59 7.52 0.25 -9.87
N ARG A 60 7.93 1.30 -9.15
CA ARG A 60 9.33 1.73 -9.05
C ARG A 60 10.21 0.70 -8.35
N HIS A 61 9.61 -0.11 -7.48
CA HIS A 61 10.27 -1.21 -6.78
C HIS A 61 10.09 -2.56 -7.51
N TYR A 62 9.65 -2.56 -8.77
CA TYR A 62 9.40 -3.76 -9.57
C TYR A 62 8.40 -4.75 -8.93
N LEU A 63 7.52 -4.26 -8.06
CA LEU A 63 6.43 -5.04 -7.47
C LEU A 63 5.14 -4.77 -8.23
N ASP A 64 4.47 -5.85 -8.64
CA ASP A 64 3.15 -5.78 -9.28
C ASP A 64 2.07 -5.89 -8.21
N PHE A 65 1.24 -4.84 -8.10
CA PHE A 65 0.16 -4.78 -7.13
C PHE A 65 -0.78 -5.99 -7.21
N ASP A 66 -1.12 -6.45 -8.41
CA ASP A 66 -2.07 -7.56 -8.55
C ASP A 66 -1.43 -8.91 -8.18
N LYS A 67 -0.10 -9.03 -8.27
CA LYS A 67 0.64 -10.26 -7.94
C LYS A 67 1.05 -10.39 -6.47
N LEU A 68 0.94 -9.31 -5.68
CA LEU A 68 1.33 -9.34 -4.26
C LEU A 68 0.57 -10.37 -3.41
N TRP A 69 -0.56 -10.87 -3.91
CA TRP A 69 -1.42 -11.87 -3.25
C TRP A 69 -1.47 -13.21 -3.97
N ASP A 70 -0.76 -13.36 -5.10
CA ASP A 70 -0.75 -14.62 -5.85
C ASP A 70 0.12 -15.69 -5.15
N ASP A 71 1.16 -15.26 -4.41
CA ASP A 71 2.11 -16.15 -3.74
C ASP A 71 1.52 -16.92 -2.53
N GLU A 72 0.40 -16.49 -1.94
CA GLU A 72 -0.22 -17.14 -0.77
C GLU A 72 -1.02 -18.41 -1.11
N LYS A 73 -1.06 -18.83 -2.38
CA LYS A 73 -1.87 -19.96 -2.85
C LYS A 73 -1.10 -21.27 -3.04
N ASN A 74 0.21 -21.32 -2.79
CA ASN A 74 1.09 -22.45 -3.15
C ASN A 74 1.92 -23.02 -2.00
N GLU A 75 1.39 -23.06 -0.79
CA GLU A 75 1.85 -24.00 0.25
C GLU A 75 0.65 -24.80 0.76
N GLY A 76 0.42 -25.94 0.11
CA GLY A 76 -0.52 -26.98 0.50
C GLY A 76 0.10 -28.33 0.20
#